data_AF-A0A832E707-F1
#
_entry.id   AF-A0A832E707-F1
#
_cell.length_a   1.000
_cell.length_b   1.000
_cell.length_c   1.000
_cell.angle_alpha   90.00
_cell.angle_beta   90.00
_cell.angle_gamma   90.00
#
_symmetry.space_group_name_H-M   'P 1'
#
loop_
_entity.id
_entity.type
_entity.pdbx_description
1 polymer ?
#
loop_
_entity_poly.entity_id
_entity_poly.type
_entity_poly.pdbx_seq_one_letter_code
_entity_poly.pdbx_strand_id
1 'polypeptide(L)'
;MILANVAYVRDVAVDPQNSDIMYASSSSAYTSGGFRQSSGGIFRTTDGGANWQQVNQGLEWPMAIPIAIQPDSSRVLIGSPGGGFYWRDFTDVIVDTDRDGIPDATDNCPLTSNPDQRDSNNDGYGNLCDADLDNNGFVSFADLALFKSAFGSSNADADFDGSGFVNFADLAIFKSLFGKAPGQ
;
A
#
# COMPACT_ATOMS: atom_id res chain seq x y z
N MET A 1 -9.22 -13.27 15.89
CA MET A 1 -10.63 -13.30 16.37
C MET A 1 -10.82 -12.24 17.46
N ILE A 2 -11.26 -11.03 17.10
CA ILE A 2 -11.07 -9.81 17.93
C ILE A 2 -12.38 -9.25 18.55
N LEU A 3 -13.56 -9.74 18.13
CA LEU A 3 -14.87 -9.18 18.54
C LEU A 3 -15.48 -9.80 19.81
N ALA A 4 -14.68 -10.44 20.68
CA ALA A 4 -15.20 -11.20 21.83
C ALA A 4 -15.84 -10.35 22.96
N ASN A 5 -15.58 -9.02 22.99
CA ASN A 5 -16.07 -8.11 24.04
C ASN A 5 -16.53 -6.74 23.50
N VAL A 6 -16.74 -6.59 22.19
CA VAL A 6 -17.09 -5.31 21.54
C VAL A 6 -18.55 -5.34 21.10
N ALA A 7 -19.24 -4.19 21.14
CA ALA A 7 -20.61 -4.08 20.65
C ALA A 7 -20.81 -4.57 19.22
N TYR A 8 -22.06 -4.95 18.92
CA TYR A 8 -22.59 -5.29 17.61
C TYR A 8 -21.90 -4.54 16.47
N VAL A 9 -21.31 -5.29 15.54
CA VAL A 9 -20.90 -4.77 14.23
C VAL A 9 -22.16 -4.23 13.54
N ARG A 10 -22.07 -3.04 12.94
CA ARG A 10 -23.22 -2.35 12.34
C ARG A 10 -23.13 -2.27 10.83
N ASP A 11 -21.93 -2.04 10.32
CA ASP A 11 -21.68 -1.86 8.90
C ASP A 11 -20.21 -2.18 8.59
N VAL A 12 -19.92 -2.44 7.32
CA VAL A 12 -18.56 -2.70 6.82
C VAL A 12 -18.40 -2.11 5.41
N ALA A 13 -17.31 -1.37 5.21
CA ALA A 13 -16.90 -0.88 3.90
C ALA A 13 -15.55 -1.50 3.52
N VAL A 14 -15.45 -1.98 2.28
CA VAL A 14 -14.22 -2.50 1.66
C VAL A 14 -13.71 -1.43 0.69
N ASP A 15 -12.42 -1.15 0.73
CA ASP A 15 -11.82 -0.18 -0.19
C ASP A 15 -11.90 -0.73 -1.63
N PRO A 16 -12.46 0.03 -2.59
CA PRO A 16 -12.67 -0.47 -3.95
C PRO A 16 -11.38 -0.56 -4.78
N GLN A 17 -10.26 0.00 -4.29
CA GLN A 17 -8.95 -0.09 -4.91
C GLN A 17 -8.07 -1.17 -4.25
N ASN A 18 -8.28 -1.45 -2.95
CA ASN A 18 -7.50 -2.45 -2.21
C ASN A 18 -8.38 -3.26 -1.24
N SER A 19 -8.68 -4.52 -1.59
CA SER A 19 -9.53 -5.40 -0.77
C SER A 19 -8.96 -5.77 0.61
N ASP A 20 -7.66 -5.57 0.85
CA ASP A 20 -7.07 -5.80 2.18
C ASP A 20 -7.39 -4.65 3.16
N ILE A 21 -7.77 -3.48 2.64
CA ILE A 21 -8.19 -2.33 3.42
C ILE A 21 -9.71 -2.38 3.61
N MET A 22 -10.15 -2.53 4.86
CA MET A 22 -11.57 -2.47 5.22
C MET A 22 -11.78 -1.72 6.53
N TYR A 23 -12.97 -1.14 6.67
CA TYR A 23 -13.43 -0.45 7.87
C TYR A 23 -14.74 -1.05 8.35
N ALA A 24 -14.83 -1.35 9.66
CA ALA A 24 -16.02 -1.89 10.29
C ALA A 24 -16.48 -0.97 11.43
N SER A 25 -17.79 -0.71 11.50
CA SER A 25 -18.39 0.10 12.57
C SER A 25 -18.98 -0.78 13.68
N SER A 26 -18.90 -0.31 14.92
CA SER A 26 -19.40 -1.00 16.12
C SER A 26 -20.13 -0.02 17.03
N SER A 27 -21.38 -0.33 17.38
CA SER A 27 -22.18 0.53 18.25
C SER A 27 -23.22 -0.23 19.07
N SER A 28 -23.28 0.08 20.36
CA SER A 28 -24.39 -0.33 21.25
C SER A 28 -25.57 0.63 21.20
N ALA A 29 -25.42 1.83 20.61
CA ALA A 29 -26.52 2.75 20.38
C ALA A 29 -27.31 2.32 19.13
N TYR A 30 -28.63 2.21 19.26
CA TYR A 30 -29.54 1.81 18.17
C TYR A 30 -30.36 2.99 17.63
N THR A 31 -30.85 3.88 18.50
CA THR A 31 -31.78 4.97 18.14
C THR A 31 -31.54 6.30 18.87
N SER A 32 -30.65 6.35 19.88
CA SER A 32 -30.50 7.49 20.79
C SER A 32 -29.07 8.05 20.75
N GLY A 33 -28.93 9.37 20.58
CA GLY A 33 -27.65 10.10 20.61
C GLY A 33 -27.06 10.27 22.01
N GLY A 34 -26.92 9.16 22.75
CA GLY A 34 -26.35 9.14 24.10
C GLY A 34 -25.29 8.05 24.19
N PHE A 35 -24.13 8.40 24.74
CA PHE A 35 -22.97 7.52 24.84
C PHE A 35 -23.30 6.17 25.52
N ARG A 36 -22.94 5.08 24.85
CA ARG A 36 -22.97 3.72 25.40
C ARG A 36 -21.53 3.22 25.51
N GLN A 37 -21.03 3.05 26.75
CA GLN A 37 -19.66 2.63 27.07
C GLN A 37 -19.18 1.35 26.37
N SER A 38 -20.09 0.47 25.95
CA SER A 38 -19.77 -0.77 25.22
C SER A 38 -19.54 -0.58 23.72
N SER A 39 -19.75 0.61 23.16
CA SER A 39 -19.62 0.88 21.71
C SER A 39 -18.15 0.93 21.28
N GLY A 40 -17.81 0.18 20.23
CA GLY A 40 -16.42 0.09 19.76
C GLY A 40 -15.98 1.19 18.81
N GLY A 41 -16.91 1.95 18.21
CA GLY A 41 -16.59 3.00 17.24
C GLY A 41 -16.21 2.41 15.89
N ILE A 42 -14.98 2.63 15.43
CA ILE A 42 -14.51 2.20 14.11
C ILE A 42 -13.27 1.33 14.26
N PHE A 43 -13.24 0.26 13.49
CA PHE A 43 -12.09 -0.63 13.34
C PHE A 43 -11.61 -0.60 11.88
N ARG A 44 -10.29 -0.68 11.68
CA ARG A 44 -9.62 -0.79 10.37
C ARG A 44 -8.81 -2.09 10.32
N THR A 45 -8.77 -2.71 9.15
CA THR A 45 -7.81 -3.75 8.76
C THR A 45 -7.04 -3.27 7.52
N THR A 46 -5.85 -3.82 7.33
CA THR A 46 -4.97 -3.64 6.16
C THR A 46 -4.39 -4.99 5.72
N ASP A 47 -5.06 -6.09 6.06
CA ASP A 47 -4.59 -7.48 5.90
C ASP A 47 -5.75 -8.46 5.64
N GLY A 48 -6.75 -8.02 4.86
CA GLY A 48 -7.88 -8.85 4.46
C GLY A 48 -8.81 -9.22 5.64
N GLY A 49 -8.73 -8.50 6.76
CA GLY A 49 -9.52 -8.76 7.96
C GLY A 49 -8.92 -9.78 8.93
N ALA A 50 -7.65 -10.18 8.75
CA ALA A 50 -6.97 -11.06 9.70
C ALA A 50 -6.74 -10.36 11.06
N ASN A 51 -6.30 -9.10 11.04
CA ASN A 51 -6.13 -8.23 12.20
C ASN A 51 -6.94 -6.94 12.07
N TRP A 52 -7.45 -6.45 13.21
CA TRP A 52 -8.30 -5.26 13.28
C TRP A 52 -7.81 -4.33 14.38
N GLN A 53 -7.60 -3.06 14.04
CA GLN A 53 -7.17 -2.00 14.96
C GLN A 53 -8.28 -0.98 15.14
N GLN A 54 -8.46 -0.45 16.35
CA GLN A 54 -9.49 0.53 16.66
C GLN A 54 -9.01 1.94 16.28
N VAL A 55 -9.67 2.59 15.32
CA VAL A 55 -9.25 3.87 14.71
C VAL A 55 -10.17 5.02 15.12
N ASN A 56 -10.38 5.16 16.43
CA ASN A 56 -11.37 6.10 16.95
C ASN A 56 -10.92 7.57 16.94
N GLN A 57 -9.64 7.90 16.73
CA GLN A 57 -9.20 9.32 16.72
C GLN A 57 -9.56 10.00 18.07
N GLY A 58 -10.28 11.14 18.13
CA GLY A 58 -10.88 11.97 17.08
C GLY A 58 -12.41 11.83 16.90
N LEU A 59 -13.01 10.74 17.36
CA LEU A 59 -14.45 10.54 17.57
C LEU A 59 -14.74 10.93 19.02
N GLU A 60 -15.51 11.97 19.27
CA GLU A 60 -15.85 12.38 20.64
C GLU A 60 -16.60 11.26 21.39
N TRP A 61 -17.39 10.48 20.65
CA TRP A 61 -18.02 9.26 21.14
C TRP A 61 -17.81 8.11 20.14
N PRO A 62 -17.40 6.91 20.59
CA PRO A 62 -17.14 5.76 19.72
C PRO A 62 -18.45 5.09 19.27
N MET A 63 -19.32 5.84 18.61
CA MET A 63 -20.60 5.38 18.09
C MET A 63 -20.63 5.65 16.58
N ALA A 64 -20.37 4.62 15.78
CA ALA A 64 -20.53 4.64 14.33
C ALA A 64 -21.59 3.61 13.93
N ILE A 65 -22.46 3.97 12.98
CA ILE A 65 -23.42 3.03 12.35
C ILE A 65 -23.09 2.92 10.86
N PRO A 66 -23.59 3.78 9.94
CA PRO A 66 -23.23 3.63 8.53
C PRO A 66 -21.78 4.07 8.30
N ILE A 67 -21.10 3.36 7.40
CA ILE A 67 -19.73 3.67 6.96
C ILE A 67 -19.62 3.47 5.45
N ALA A 68 -18.98 4.41 4.75
CA ALA A 68 -18.79 4.30 3.30
C ALA A 68 -17.45 4.91 2.89
N ILE A 69 -16.68 4.20 2.07
CA ILE A 69 -15.42 4.67 1.50
C ILE A 69 -15.72 5.43 0.20
N GLN A 70 -15.05 6.54 -0.02
CA GLN A 70 -15.12 7.28 -1.27
C GLN A 70 -14.28 6.55 -2.35
N PRO A 71 -14.80 6.24 -3.55
CA PRO A 71 -14.11 5.34 -4.48
C PRO A 71 -12.74 5.79 -5.02
N ASP A 72 -12.45 7.09 -4.95
CA ASP A 72 -11.22 7.72 -5.46
C ASP A 72 -10.35 8.33 -4.34
N SER A 73 -10.53 7.93 -3.07
CA SER A 73 -9.67 8.40 -1.96
C SER A 73 -9.81 7.59 -0.67
N SER A 74 -8.80 7.64 0.21
CA SER A 74 -8.81 7.10 1.57
C SER A 74 -9.81 7.77 2.55
N ARG A 75 -10.77 8.56 2.03
CA ARG A 75 -11.80 9.22 2.83
C ARG A 75 -13.00 8.32 3.06
N VAL A 76 -13.47 8.32 4.30
CA VAL A 76 -14.56 7.49 4.78
C VAL A 76 -15.64 8.36 5.41
N LEU A 77 -16.86 8.26 4.89
CA LEU A 77 -18.04 8.85 5.48
C LEU A 77 -18.47 8.02 6.69
N ILE A 78 -18.71 8.67 7.82
CA ILE A 78 -19.17 8.04 9.05
C ILE A 78 -20.46 8.71 9.49
N GLY A 79 -21.49 7.91 9.77
CA GLY A 79 -22.68 8.36 10.50
C GLY A 79 -22.61 7.99 11.98
N SER A 80 -22.77 8.98 12.85
CA SER A 80 -22.81 8.82 14.30
C SER A 80 -24.21 9.14 14.86
N PRO A 81 -24.83 8.25 15.66
CA PRO A 81 -26.09 8.55 16.35
C PRO A 81 -25.98 9.81 17.22
N GLY A 82 -26.70 10.87 16.84
CA GLY A 82 -26.63 12.18 17.51
C GLY A 82 -25.46 13.07 17.08
N GLY A 83 -24.38 12.51 16.52
CA GLY A 83 -23.24 13.26 15.96
C GLY A 83 -23.40 13.67 14.49
N GLY A 84 -24.38 13.12 13.79
CA GLY A 84 -24.62 13.41 12.37
C GLY A 84 -23.67 12.65 11.44
N PHE A 85 -23.40 13.21 10.26
CA PHE A 85 -22.49 12.63 9.27
C PHE A 85 -21.27 13.53 9.09
N TYR A 86 -20.08 12.93 9.00
CA TYR A 86 -18.84 13.64 8.69
C TYR A 86 -17.88 12.73 7.93
N TRP A 87 -17.06 13.35 7.09
CA TRP A 87 -15.94 12.69 6.45
C TRP A 87 -14.78 12.56 7.45
N ARG A 88 -14.12 11.41 7.42
CA ARG A 88 -12.80 11.23 8.00
C ARG A 88 -11.86 10.82 6.91
N ASP A 89 -10.76 11.55 6.81
CA ASP A 89 -9.61 11.01 6.12
C ASP A 89 -8.93 10.03 7.07
N PHE A 90 -8.71 8.80 6.62
CA PHE A 90 -7.94 7.79 7.35
C PHE A 90 -6.54 7.63 6.73
N THR A 91 -5.99 8.73 6.20
CA THR A 91 -4.59 8.95 5.81
C THR A 91 -3.60 8.88 6.99
N ASP A 92 -3.91 8.09 8.02
CA ASP A 92 -2.92 7.47 8.90
C ASP A 92 -2.18 6.38 8.09
N VAL A 93 -1.38 6.91 7.16
CA VAL A 93 -0.34 6.34 6.30
C VAL A 93 -0.76 5.15 5.45
N ILE A 94 -1.16 5.43 4.20
CA ILE A 94 -0.64 4.63 3.08
C ILE A 94 0.85 4.98 3.04
N VAL A 95 1.72 3.98 3.24
CA VAL A 95 3.15 4.21 3.13
C VAL A 95 3.47 4.23 1.65
N ASP A 96 4.09 5.32 1.23
CA ASP A 96 4.66 5.60 -0.08
C ASP A 96 5.98 6.30 0.26
N THR A 97 7.03 5.48 0.33
CA THR A 97 8.30 5.83 0.97
C THR A 97 9.14 6.76 0.10
N ASP A 98 9.06 6.62 -1.23
CA ASP A 98 9.77 7.47 -2.19
C ASP A 98 8.93 8.57 -2.85
N ARG A 99 7.60 8.49 -2.75
CA ARG A 99 6.58 9.46 -3.21
C ARG A 99 6.33 9.47 -4.70
N ASP A 100 6.35 8.30 -5.32
CA ASP A 100 6.01 8.13 -6.73
C ASP A 100 4.50 8.08 -7.01
N GLY A 101 3.68 7.83 -5.96
CA GLY A 101 2.22 7.73 -6.02
C GLY A 101 1.67 6.29 -5.93
N ILE A 102 2.54 5.29 -5.83
CA ILE A 102 2.22 3.88 -5.62
C ILE A 102 2.48 3.53 -4.13
N PRO A 103 1.58 2.81 -3.46
CA PRO A 103 1.83 2.33 -2.09
C PRO A 103 2.97 1.30 -2.01
N ASP A 104 3.82 1.37 -0.98
CA ASP A 104 4.90 0.40 -0.65
C ASP A 104 4.43 -1.09 -0.70
N ALA A 105 3.14 -1.34 -0.46
CA ALA A 105 2.54 -2.67 -0.44
C ALA A 105 2.23 -3.24 -1.85
N THR A 106 2.27 -2.40 -2.88
CA THR A 106 1.97 -2.70 -4.28
C THR A 106 3.03 -2.16 -5.25
N ASP A 107 4.05 -1.49 -4.72
CA ASP A 107 5.18 -0.92 -5.43
C ASP A 107 6.28 -1.97 -5.63
N ASN A 108 6.76 -2.14 -6.86
CA ASN A 108 7.88 -3.03 -7.18
C ASN A 108 9.28 -2.41 -6.99
N CYS A 109 9.37 -1.13 -6.62
CA CYS A 109 10.59 -0.46 -6.15
C CYS A 109 10.35 0.51 -4.96
N PRO A 110 9.90 0.06 -3.75
CA PRO A 110 9.48 0.91 -2.61
C PRO A 110 10.44 1.98 -2.06
N LEU A 111 11.65 2.10 -2.61
CA LEU A 111 12.69 3.07 -2.22
C LEU A 111 13.20 3.92 -3.40
N THR A 112 12.72 3.68 -4.63
CA THR A 112 13.23 4.28 -5.87
C THR A 112 12.11 4.55 -6.90
N SER A 113 11.57 5.76 -6.81
CA SER A 113 10.40 6.25 -7.55
C SER A 113 10.33 5.83 -9.03
N ASN A 114 9.34 4.99 -9.36
CA ASN A 114 9.06 4.47 -10.69
C ASN A 114 7.53 4.39 -10.97
N PRO A 115 6.85 5.53 -11.23
CA PRO A 115 5.39 5.56 -11.40
C PRO A 115 4.84 4.74 -12.58
N ASP A 116 5.71 4.24 -13.46
CA ASP A 116 5.36 3.32 -14.56
C ASP A 116 5.40 1.84 -14.15
N GLN A 117 5.93 1.53 -12.97
CA GLN A 117 5.99 0.20 -12.34
C GLN A 117 6.54 -0.88 -13.27
N ARG A 118 7.48 -0.51 -14.14
CA ARG A 118 7.97 -1.36 -15.20
C ARG A 118 8.83 -2.51 -14.66
N ASP A 119 8.33 -3.73 -14.86
CA ASP A 119 9.00 -5.00 -14.61
C ASP A 119 9.00 -5.80 -15.93
N SER A 120 10.19 -6.01 -16.50
CA SER A 120 10.35 -6.64 -17.82
C SER A 120 10.51 -8.16 -17.77
N ASN A 121 10.92 -8.73 -16.63
CA ASN A 121 11.15 -10.17 -16.46
C ASN A 121 10.01 -10.87 -15.69
N ASN A 122 9.14 -10.10 -15.03
CA ASN A 122 7.99 -10.49 -14.22
C ASN A 122 8.37 -11.29 -12.96
N ASP A 123 9.50 -10.95 -12.32
CA ASP A 123 9.92 -11.54 -11.04
C ASP A 123 9.35 -10.81 -9.80
N GLY A 124 8.79 -9.61 -9.99
CA GLY A 124 8.17 -8.80 -8.94
C GLY A 124 8.99 -7.58 -8.51
N TYR A 125 10.18 -7.36 -9.08
CA TYR A 125 10.99 -6.16 -8.86
C TYR A 125 10.98 -5.26 -10.10
N GLY A 126 10.93 -3.94 -9.90
CA GLY A 126 10.94 -2.99 -11.02
C GLY A 126 12.33 -2.84 -11.63
N ASN A 127 12.41 -2.68 -12.95
CA ASN A 127 13.65 -2.47 -13.72
C ASN A 127 14.57 -1.36 -13.16
N LEU A 128 14.02 -0.38 -12.43
CA LEU A 128 14.80 0.73 -11.88
C LEU A 128 15.56 0.37 -10.59
N CYS A 129 15.12 -0.66 -9.88
CA CYS A 129 15.70 -1.16 -8.62
C CYS A 129 16.14 -2.63 -8.68
N ASP A 130 15.94 -3.31 -9.81
CA ASP A 130 16.48 -4.62 -10.11
C ASP A 130 17.64 -4.54 -11.12
N ALA A 131 18.77 -5.13 -10.75
CA ALA A 131 19.93 -5.34 -11.62
C ALA A 131 20.52 -6.76 -11.42
N ASP A 132 19.76 -7.66 -10.82
CA ASP A 132 20.09 -9.07 -10.55
C ASP A 132 19.67 -9.90 -11.78
N LEU A 133 20.38 -9.68 -12.89
CA LEU A 133 20.05 -10.21 -14.22
C LEU A 133 20.16 -11.74 -14.36
N ASP A 134 20.64 -12.46 -13.34
CA ASP A 134 20.47 -13.93 -13.23
C ASP A 134 19.54 -14.39 -12.07
N ASN A 135 18.86 -13.43 -11.43
CA ASN A 135 17.86 -13.59 -10.38
C ASN A 135 18.35 -14.50 -9.23
N ASN A 136 19.62 -14.35 -8.82
CA ASN A 136 20.22 -15.15 -7.74
C ASN A 136 19.93 -14.60 -6.32
N GLY A 137 19.35 -13.40 -6.24
CA GLY A 137 19.07 -12.62 -5.05
C GLY A 137 20.09 -11.52 -4.75
N PHE A 138 21.07 -11.24 -5.63
CA PHE A 138 22.16 -10.31 -5.34
C PHE A 138 22.93 -9.79 -6.56
N VAL A 139 22.97 -8.47 -6.74
CA VAL A 139 23.65 -7.79 -7.86
C VAL A 139 25.17 -7.92 -7.73
N SER A 140 25.78 -8.64 -8.67
CA SER A 140 27.15 -9.14 -8.58
C SER A 140 27.98 -8.95 -9.87
N PHE A 141 29.17 -9.56 -9.90
CA PHE A 141 30.00 -9.59 -11.11
C PHE A 141 29.45 -10.51 -12.22
N ALA A 142 28.53 -11.45 -11.89
CA ALA A 142 27.83 -12.26 -12.89
C ALA A 142 26.86 -11.37 -13.69
N ASP A 143 26.06 -10.59 -12.99
CA ASP A 143 25.12 -9.61 -13.53
C ASP A 143 25.84 -8.54 -14.34
N LEU A 144 27.01 -8.09 -13.88
CA LEU A 144 27.85 -7.17 -14.66
C LEU A 144 28.34 -7.80 -15.98
N ALA A 145 28.48 -9.13 -16.05
CA ALA A 145 28.81 -9.81 -17.31
C ALA A 145 27.58 -9.90 -18.23
N LEU A 146 26.39 -10.16 -17.69
CA LEU A 146 25.13 -10.15 -18.43
C LEU A 146 24.82 -8.75 -18.98
N PHE A 147 24.89 -7.71 -18.13
CA PHE A 147 24.75 -6.31 -18.51
C PHE A 147 25.71 -5.93 -19.65
N LYS A 148 26.99 -6.31 -19.54
CA LYS A 148 27.99 -6.07 -20.60
C LYS A 148 27.67 -6.80 -21.91
N SER A 149 27.02 -7.97 -21.85
CA SER A 149 26.57 -8.70 -23.04
C SER A 149 25.37 -8.02 -23.72
N ALA A 150 24.55 -7.30 -22.94
CA ALA A 150 23.40 -6.55 -23.42
C ALA A 150 23.73 -5.10 -23.86
N PHE A 151 24.91 -4.57 -23.53
CA PHE A 151 25.27 -3.17 -23.79
C PHE A 151 25.20 -2.80 -25.29
N GLY A 152 24.41 -1.77 -25.62
CA GLY A 152 24.11 -1.34 -26.98
C GLY A 152 22.97 -2.10 -27.67
N SER A 153 22.27 -3.00 -26.97
CA SER A 153 21.06 -3.69 -27.44
C SER A 153 19.78 -3.03 -26.90
N SER A 154 18.62 -3.51 -27.36
CA SER A 154 17.30 -3.19 -26.79
C SER A 154 16.78 -4.31 -25.87
N ASN A 155 17.66 -4.93 -25.07
CA ASN A 155 17.24 -5.88 -24.04
C ASN A 155 16.49 -5.11 -22.93
N ALA A 156 15.18 -5.30 -22.85
CA ALA A 156 14.29 -4.59 -21.92
C ALA A 156 14.63 -4.81 -20.44
N ASP A 157 15.21 -5.97 -20.11
CA ASP A 157 15.60 -6.35 -18.75
C ASP A 157 16.81 -5.53 -18.26
N ALA A 158 17.81 -5.32 -19.12
CA ALA A 158 19.00 -4.52 -18.83
C ALA A 158 18.88 -3.02 -19.20
N ASP A 159 17.72 -2.61 -19.72
CA ASP A 159 17.32 -1.22 -20.00
C ASP A 159 16.60 -0.69 -18.75
N PHE A 160 17.37 -0.35 -17.73
CA PHE A 160 16.88 0.03 -16.40
C PHE A 160 16.19 1.40 -16.40
N ASP A 161 16.59 2.33 -17.28
CA ASP A 161 15.97 3.66 -17.39
C ASP A 161 14.77 3.75 -18.36
N GLY A 162 14.57 2.74 -19.22
CA GLY A 162 13.43 2.66 -20.13
C GLY A 162 13.57 3.54 -21.37
N SER A 163 14.80 3.97 -21.68
CA SER A 163 15.13 4.70 -22.91
C SER A 163 15.06 3.85 -24.18
N GLY A 164 14.90 2.53 -24.05
CA GLY A 164 14.80 1.56 -25.14
C GLY A 164 16.14 0.98 -25.58
N PHE A 165 17.25 1.35 -24.93
CA PHE A 165 18.61 0.94 -25.29
C PHE A 165 19.54 0.87 -24.07
N VAL A 166 20.11 -0.31 -23.83
CA VAL A 166 21.11 -0.52 -22.76
C VAL A 166 22.35 0.33 -23.01
N ASN A 167 22.59 1.34 -22.19
CA ASN A 167 23.61 2.36 -22.41
C ASN A 167 24.32 2.80 -21.11
N PHE A 168 24.96 3.97 -21.12
CA PHE A 168 25.71 4.48 -19.97
C PHE A 168 24.82 4.97 -18.82
N ALA A 169 23.55 5.30 -19.07
CA ALA A 169 22.56 5.60 -18.04
C ALA A 169 22.22 4.35 -17.21
N ASP A 170 21.95 3.23 -17.87
CA ASP A 170 21.72 1.93 -17.21
C ASP A 170 22.95 1.47 -16.45
N LEU A 171 24.16 1.70 -17.00
CA LEU A 171 25.40 1.42 -16.26
C LEU A 171 25.57 2.30 -15.01
N ALA A 172 24.91 3.46 -14.92
CA ALA A 172 24.88 4.27 -13.70
C ALA A 172 23.93 3.67 -12.66
N ILE A 173 22.74 3.22 -13.08
CA ILE A 173 21.76 2.53 -12.23
C ILE A 173 22.36 1.22 -11.69
N PHE A 174 22.90 0.36 -12.57
CA PHE A 174 23.59 -0.89 -12.20
C PHE A 174 24.67 -0.66 -11.12
N LYS A 175 25.45 0.41 -11.23
CA LYS A 175 26.50 0.74 -10.24
C LYS A 175 25.97 1.21 -8.90
N SER A 176 24.76 1.78 -8.85
CA SER A 176 24.12 2.16 -7.59
C SER A 176 23.52 0.96 -6.85
N LEU A 177 23.18 -0.11 -7.59
CA LEU A 177 22.62 -1.37 -7.08
C LEU A 177 23.70 -2.44 -6.81
N PHE A 178 24.91 -2.30 -7.36
CA PHE A 178 25.97 -3.29 -7.20
C PHE A 178 26.29 -3.61 -5.73
N GLY A 179 26.13 -4.87 -5.35
CA GLY A 179 26.30 -5.33 -3.98
C GLY A 179 25.06 -5.22 -3.09
N LYS A 180 23.87 -4.94 -3.66
CA LYS A 180 22.57 -5.02 -2.99
C LYS A 180 21.77 -6.26 -3.43
N ALA A 181 20.70 -6.54 -2.69
CA ALA A 181 19.59 -7.36 -3.19
C ALA A 181 18.67 -6.50 -4.11
N PRO A 182 17.88 -7.10 -5.00
CA PRO A 182 16.89 -6.37 -5.80
C PRO A 182 15.85 -5.65 -4.91
N GLY A 183 15.31 -4.54 -5.40
CA GLY A 183 14.32 -3.72 -4.68
C GLY A 183 14.89 -2.69 -3.68
N GLN A 184 16.16 -2.30 -3.78
CA GLN A 184 16.87 -1.49 -2.77
C GLN A 184 17.63 -0.26 -3.27
#